data_AF-A0A2Z2NI74-F1
#
_entry.id   AF-A0A2Z2NI74-F1
#
_cell.length_a   1.000
_cell.length_b   1.000
_cell.length_c   1.000
_cell.angle_alpha   90.00
_cell.angle_beta   90.00
_cell.angle_gamma   90.00
#
_symmetry.space_group_name_H-M   'P 1'
#
loop_
_entity.id
_entity.type
_entity.pdbx_description
1 polymer ?
#
loop_
_entity_poly.entity_id
_entity_poly.type
_entity_poly.pdbx_seq_one_letter_code
_entity_poly.pdbx_strand_id
1 'polypeptide(L)'
;MQCSQSLHLDYESRPMSPELRQRIIQVCDQKVGSKGAGVGLSFYAFFQNRNDNPQELMSAATWWIQAHELDHFEKAVKIREMVLSELRCSQD
;
A
#
# COMPACT_ATOMS: atom_id res chain seq x y z
N MET A 1 -0.91 -40.91 -13.70
CA MET A 1 -0.60 -39.49 -14.01
C MET A 1 -1.65 -38.62 -13.34
N GLN A 2 -1.35 -38.07 -12.18
CA GLN A 2 -2.15 -37.01 -11.56
C GLN A 2 -1.21 -35.82 -11.40
N CYS A 3 -1.20 -34.97 -12.43
CA CYS A 3 -0.61 -33.65 -12.34
C CYS A 3 -1.70 -32.74 -11.77
N SER A 4 -1.87 -32.79 -10.47
CA SER A 4 -2.88 -32.03 -9.74
C SER A 4 -2.23 -31.43 -8.52
N GLN A 5 -1.59 -30.28 -8.70
CA GLN A 5 -1.59 -29.22 -7.69
C GLN A 5 -1.84 -27.90 -8.42
N SER A 6 -3.09 -27.45 -8.31
CA SER A 6 -3.55 -26.12 -8.66
C SER A 6 -2.68 -25.06 -7.96
N LEU A 7 -1.88 -24.33 -8.72
CA LEU A 7 -1.31 -23.03 -8.28
C LEU A 7 -2.35 -21.92 -8.50
N HIS A 8 -3.58 -22.10 -8.00
CA HIS A 8 -4.68 -21.19 -8.32
C HIS A 8 -5.39 -20.54 -7.13
N LEU A 9 -4.79 -20.54 -5.95
CA LEU A 9 -5.26 -19.70 -4.85
C LEU A 9 -4.02 -19.14 -4.13
N ASP A 10 -4.18 -17.95 -3.55
CA ASP A 10 -3.25 -17.21 -2.68
C ASP A 10 -2.55 -15.99 -3.30
N TYR A 11 -2.71 -15.70 -4.60
CA TYR A 11 -2.18 -14.45 -5.17
C TYR A 11 -2.96 -13.21 -4.72
N GLU A 12 -4.28 -13.34 -4.57
CA GLU A 12 -5.18 -12.19 -4.34
C GLU A 12 -5.25 -11.72 -2.88
N SER A 13 -4.54 -12.38 -1.96
CA SER A 13 -4.71 -12.14 -0.52
C SER A 13 -3.40 -11.84 0.21
N ARG A 14 -2.34 -11.44 -0.51
CA ARG A 14 -1.08 -11.10 0.14
C ARG A 14 -1.21 -9.73 0.84
N PRO A 15 -1.08 -9.66 2.17
CA PRO A 15 -1.15 -8.39 2.89
C PRO A 15 0.03 -7.49 2.51
N MET A 16 -0.15 -6.17 2.59
CA MET A 16 0.95 -5.21 2.40
C MET A 16 2.11 -5.55 3.35
N SER A 17 3.31 -5.72 2.78
CA SER A 17 4.50 -6.09 3.53
C SER A 17 4.93 -4.96 4.50
N PRO A 18 5.69 -5.28 5.57
CA PRO A 18 6.24 -4.27 6.46
C PRO A 18 7.10 -3.23 5.74
N GLU A 19 7.88 -3.63 4.73
CA GLU A 19 8.73 -2.76 3.93
C GLU A 19 7.90 -1.77 3.10
N LEU A 20 6.82 -2.25 2.49
CA LEU A 20 5.89 -1.41 1.75
C LEU A 20 5.20 -0.40 2.68
N ARG A 21 4.75 -0.83 3.86
CA ARG A 21 4.15 0.06 4.88
C ARG A 21 5.13 1.16 5.30
N GLN A 22 6.38 0.80 5.58
CA GLN A 22 7.43 1.77 5.93
C GLN A 22 7.69 2.75 4.79
N ARG A 23 7.73 2.28 3.54
CA ARG A 23 7.91 3.13 2.36
C ARG A 23 6.75 4.12 2.20
N ILE A 24 5.50 3.67 2.38
CA ILE A 24 4.33 4.55 2.31
C ILE A 24 4.47 5.69 3.32
N ILE A 25 4.84 5.39 4.56
CA ILE A 25 5.04 6.39 5.61
C ILE A 25 6.13 7.40 5.20
N GLN A 26 7.31 6.92 4.77
CA GLN A 26 8.42 7.77 4.35
C GLN A 26 8.06 8.71 3.20
N VAL A 27 7.38 8.18 2.17
CA VAL A 27 6.94 8.99 1.02
C VAL A 27 5.91 10.03 1.46
N CYS A 28 4.96 9.67 2.33
CA CYS A 28 3.99 10.63 2.86
C CYS A 28 4.68 11.76 3.64
N ASP A 29 5.60 11.43 4.55
CA ASP A 29 6.37 12.42 5.32
C ASP A 29 7.17 13.35 4.40
N GLN A 30 7.85 12.79 3.40
CA GLN A 30 8.62 13.57 2.42
C GLN A 30 7.71 14.53 1.63
N LYS A 31 6.54 14.07 1.19
CA LYS A 31 5.60 14.89 0.40
C LYS A 31 4.96 15.97 1.27
N VAL A 32 4.62 15.67 2.52
CA VAL A 32 4.11 16.66 3.48
C VAL A 32 5.18 17.72 3.78
N GLY A 33 6.43 17.33 4.02
CA GLY A 33 7.51 18.27 4.28
C GLY A 33 7.85 19.18 3.09
N SER A 34 7.66 18.70 1.86
CA SER A 34 7.97 19.45 0.64
C SER A 34 6.80 20.25 0.06
N LYS A 35 5.56 19.78 0.22
CA LYS A 35 4.36 20.37 -0.42
C LYS A 35 3.27 20.80 0.57
N GLY A 36 3.49 20.58 1.86
CA GLY A 36 2.53 20.87 2.94
C GLY A 36 1.53 19.73 3.19
N ALA A 37 0.83 19.82 4.32
CA ALA A 37 -0.10 18.79 4.80
C ALA A 37 -1.30 18.53 3.87
N GLY A 38 -1.63 19.46 2.97
CA GLY A 38 -2.73 19.34 2.02
C GLY A 38 -2.40 18.54 0.75
N VAL A 39 -1.17 18.02 0.61
CA VAL A 39 -0.78 17.28 -0.60
C VAL A 39 -1.59 15.98 -0.74
N GLY A 40 -2.23 15.82 -1.91
CA GLY A 40 -2.90 14.60 -2.32
C GLY A 40 -1.93 13.62 -3.00
N LEU A 41 -2.03 12.34 -2.68
CA LEU A 41 -1.25 11.25 -3.26
C LEU A 41 -2.19 10.12 -3.71
N SER A 42 -1.77 9.41 -4.76
CA SER A 42 -2.35 8.12 -5.16
C SER A 42 -1.39 7.00 -4.76
N PHE A 43 -1.85 5.74 -4.72
CA PHE A 43 -0.97 4.61 -4.36
C PHE A 43 0.24 4.45 -5.29
N TYR A 44 0.15 4.92 -6.54
CA TYR A 44 1.29 4.94 -7.47
C TYR A 44 2.44 5.82 -6.98
N ALA A 45 2.20 6.80 -6.11
CA ALA A 45 3.23 7.69 -5.59
C ALA A 45 4.30 6.96 -4.76
N PHE A 46 4.04 5.73 -4.32
CA PHE A 46 4.95 4.91 -3.51
C PHE A 46 5.97 4.11 -4.33
N PHE A 47 5.88 4.18 -5.66
CA PHE A 47 6.69 3.40 -6.58
C PHE A 47 7.47 4.34 -7.51
N GLN A 48 8.75 4.02 -7.77
CA GLN A 48 9.59 4.81 -8.68
C GLN A 48 9.19 4.58 -10.14
N ASN A 49 8.73 3.37 -10.47
CA ASN A 49 8.29 2.98 -11.80
C ASN A 49 7.12 2.00 -11.69
N ARG A 50 6.24 1.99 -12.70
CA ARG A 50 4.94 1.31 -12.65
C ARG A 50 5.02 -0.22 -12.55
N ASN A 51 6.15 -0.83 -12.90
CA ASN A 51 6.26 -2.29 -13.02
C ASN A 51 7.49 -2.89 -12.31
N ASP A 52 8.22 -2.13 -11.49
CA ASP A 52 9.44 -2.66 -10.86
C ASP A 52 9.12 -3.75 -9.84
N ASN A 53 8.02 -3.59 -9.10
CA ASN A 53 7.53 -4.61 -8.18
C ASN A 53 6.00 -4.77 -8.32
N PRO A 54 5.53 -5.52 -9.33
CA PRO A 54 4.11 -5.69 -9.59
C PRO A 54 3.35 -6.30 -8.41
N GLN A 55 4.02 -7.13 -7.61
CA GLN A 55 3.44 -7.74 -6.41
C GLN A 55 3.09 -6.71 -5.34
N GLU A 56 4.05 -5.84 -5.01
CA GLU A 56 3.82 -4.77 -4.04
C GLU A 56 2.77 -3.79 -4.56
N LEU A 57 2.78 -3.48 -5.86
CA LEU A 57 1.77 -2.63 -6.48
C LEU A 57 0.36 -3.19 -6.31
N MET A 58 0.16 -4.48 -6.59
CA MET A 58 -1.14 -5.13 -6.42
C MET A 58 -1.59 -5.17 -4.96
N SER A 59 -0.67 -5.40 -4.02
CA SER A 59 -0.99 -5.36 -2.58
C SER A 59 -1.37 -3.94 -2.12
N ALA A 60 -0.69 -2.91 -2.60
CA ALA A 60 -1.02 -1.51 -2.33
C ALA A 60 -2.38 -1.14 -2.94
N ALA A 61 -2.64 -1.56 -4.18
CA ALA A 61 -3.90 -1.31 -4.87
C ALA A 61 -5.07 -2.02 -4.17
N THR A 62 -4.88 -3.27 -3.72
CA THR A 62 -5.89 -4.02 -2.96
C THR A 62 -6.21 -3.32 -1.64
N TRP A 63 -5.19 -2.92 -0.88
CA TRP A 63 -5.38 -2.14 0.35
C TRP A 63 -6.10 -0.82 0.09
N TRP A 64 -5.73 -0.10 -0.97
CA TRP A 64 -6.28 1.21 -1.31
C TRP A 64 -7.74 1.15 -1.79
N ILE A 65 -8.01 0.28 -2.77
CA ILE A 65 -9.27 0.26 -3.52
C ILE A 65 -10.28 -0.67 -2.86
N GLN A 66 -9.86 -1.88 -2.47
CA GLN A 66 -10.81 -2.89 -1.97
C GLN A 66 -10.97 -2.81 -0.45
N ALA A 67 -9.88 -2.70 0.31
CA ALA A 67 -9.97 -2.75 1.77
C ALA A 67 -10.46 -1.44 2.38
N HIS A 68 -10.03 -0.30 1.82
CA HIS A 68 -10.32 1.03 2.38
C HIS A 68 -11.13 1.94 1.46
N GLU A 69 -11.42 1.51 0.23
CA GLU A 69 -12.27 2.22 -0.74
C GLU A 69 -11.90 3.70 -0.90
N LEU A 70 -10.59 3.99 -0.91
CA LEU A 70 -10.07 5.34 -0.98
C LEU A 70 -10.26 5.95 -2.37
N ASP A 71 -10.45 7.27 -2.41
CA ASP A 71 -10.52 8.04 -3.65
C ASP A 71 -9.23 7.94 -4.47
N HIS A 72 -9.27 8.36 -5.73
CA HIS A 72 -8.09 8.35 -6.60
C HIS A 72 -6.89 9.10 -6.01
N PHE A 73 -7.17 10.16 -5.24
CA PHE A 73 -6.19 10.90 -4.46
C PHE A 73 -6.68 11.06 -3.02
N GLU A 74 -5.77 10.81 -2.08
CA GLU A 74 -6.00 11.01 -0.65
C GLU A 74 -4.91 11.89 -0.03
N LYS A 75 -5.24 12.58 1.05
CA LYS A 75 -4.25 13.42 1.75
C LYS A 75 -3.12 12.54 2.31
N ALA A 76 -1.87 12.95 2.08
CA ALA A 76 -0.70 12.23 2.59
C ALA A 76 -0.73 11.99 4.10
N VAL A 77 -1.24 12.94 4.88
CA VAL A 77 -1.41 12.80 6.34
C VAL A 77 -2.39 11.68 6.69
N LYS A 78 -3.52 11.57 5.99
CA LYS A 78 -4.56 10.54 6.21
C LYS A 78 -3.99 9.15 5.91
N ILE A 79 -3.33 8.99 4.76
CA ILE A 79 -2.74 7.70 4.36
C ILE A 79 -1.72 7.22 5.40
N ARG A 80 -0.81 8.13 5.82
CA ARG A 80 0.20 7.84 6.84
C ARG A 80 -0.42 7.38 8.16
N GLU A 81 -1.44 8.08 8.63
CA GLU A 81 -2.12 7.76 9.90
C GLU A 81 -2.80 6.39 9.85
N MET A 82 -3.44 6.04 8.73
CA MET A 82 -4.06 4.73 8.53
C MET A 82 -3.02 3.60 8.62
N VAL A 83 -1.90 3.73 7.90
CA VAL A 83 -0.82 2.74 7.92
C VAL A 83 -0.20 2.59 9.31
N LEU A 84 0.04 3.71 10.00
CA LEU A 84 0.55 3.69 11.37
C LEU A 84 -0.43 3.05 12.34
N SER A 85 -1.74 3.21 12.14
CA SER A 85 -2.77 2.59 12.98
C SER A 85 -2.77 1.08 12.85
N GLU A 86 -2.63 0.56 11.64
CA GLU A 86 -2.55 -0.88 11.42
C GLU A 86 -1.28 -1.50 12.03
N LEU A 87 -0.15 -0.78 12.02
CA LEU A 87 1.10 -1.24 12.65
C LEU A 87 1.00 -1.37 14.18
N ARG A 88 0.09 -0.63 14.81
CA ARG A 88 -0.13 -0.69 16.26
C ARG A 88 -1.06 -1.82 16.70
N CYS A 89 -1.83 -2.41 15.79
CA CYS A 89 -2.78 -3.50 16.09
C CYS A 89 -2.10 -4.88 16.15
N SER A 90 -0.94 -5.05 15.51
CA SER A 90 -0.24 -6.35 15.43
C SER A 90 0.63 -6.69 16.65
N GLN A 91 0.48 -6.01 17.78
CA GLN A 91 1.31 -6.19 18.99
C GLN A 91 0.53 -6.52 20.28
N ASP A 92 -0.78 -6.73 20.18
CA ASP A 92 -1.62 -7.19 21.31
C ASP A 92 -1.95 -8.69 21.21
#